data_AF-A0ABD0LEM7-F1
#
_entry.id   AF-A0ABD0LEM7-F1
#
_cell.length_a   1.000
_cell.length_b   1.000
_cell.length_c   1.000
_cell.angle_alpha   90.00
_cell.angle_beta   90.00
_cell.angle_gamma   90.00
#
_symmetry.space_group_name_H-M   'P 1'
#
loop_
_entity.id
_entity.type
_entity.pdbx_description
1 polymer ?
#
loop_
_entity_poly.entity_id
_entity_poly.type
_entity_poly.pdbx_seq_one_letter_code
_entity_poly.pdbx_strand_id
1 'polypeptide(L)'
;MEQAGNMEHRCCGSWETNGTNLMVSCYEPYTACPMTAVRMAEGGKMQKRAKWTNEEIQLALFQVTSSTMGLREASRAYGVPVSTLKRHLDKQNKFAIGKRQLGRPTIFTTEMEDEFAHHILQMESMCFGYTRKSCMQLAYEFAERNGLQHPFNQEKKSAGNDWLRLFLRRHPDITIRQPEPTSVDWGLLHKHFLSEA
;
A
#
# COMPACT_ATOMS: atom_id res chain seq x y z
N MET A 1 -31.28 -37.98 -40.22
CA MET A 1 -30.40 -38.43 -41.31
C MET A 1 -29.88 -37.15 -41.92
N GLU A 2 -28.62 -36.75 -41.84
CA GLU A 2 -27.38 -37.49 -41.68
C GLU A 2 -26.34 -36.50 -41.13
N GLN A 3 -25.52 -36.95 -40.19
CA GLN A 3 -24.25 -36.30 -39.90
C GLN A 3 -23.24 -36.76 -40.95
N ALA A 4 -22.39 -35.85 -41.42
CA ALA A 4 -21.01 -36.02 -41.88
C ALA A 4 -20.71 -34.88 -42.88
N GLY A 5 -19.52 -34.30 -42.95
CA GLY A 5 -18.27 -34.70 -42.35
C GLY A 5 -17.24 -33.60 -42.61
N ASN A 6 -16.31 -33.56 -41.67
CA ASN A 6 -15.07 -32.82 -41.64
C ASN A 6 -14.23 -33.03 -42.91
N MET A 7 -13.57 -31.98 -43.44
CA MET A 7 -12.25 -32.13 -44.05
C MET A 7 -11.52 -30.79 -44.06
N GLU A 8 -10.66 -30.64 -43.06
CA GLU A 8 -9.52 -29.74 -43.04
C GLU A 8 -8.62 -29.91 -44.28
N HIS A 9 -7.84 -28.87 -44.59
CA HIS A 9 -6.37 -28.90 -44.80
C HIS A 9 -5.85 -28.07 -45.97
N ARG A 10 -4.94 -27.15 -45.58
CA ARG A 10 -3.61 -26.89 -46.16
C ARG A 10 -3.47 -25.91 -47.33
N CYS A 11 -2.86 -24.78 -46.95
CA CYS A 11 -1.71 -24.14 -47.62
C CYS A 11 -0.99 -24.98 -48.68
N CYS A 12 -0.65 -24.35 -49.81
CA CYS A 12 0.68 -23.78 -50.11
C CYS A 12 0.78 -23.59 -51.64
N GLY A 13 1.57 -22.60 -52.06
CA GLY A 13 1.65 -22.15 -53.44
C GLY A 13 2.17 -23.17 -54.46
N SER A 14 1.95 -22.83 -55.72
CA SER A 14 2.78 -23.30 -56.83
C SER A 14 3.02 -22.12 -57.76
N TRP A 15 4.26 -22.03 -58.22
CA TRP A 15 4.89 -20.97 -58.98
C TRP A 15 4.98 -21.42 -60.43
N GLU A 16 4.58 -20.57 -61.36
CA GLU A 16 4.89 -20.74 -62.78
C GLU A 16 5.70 -19.54 -63.24
N THR A 17 6.94 -19.85 -63.66
CA THR A 17 7.87 -18.91 -64.28
C THR A 17 7.54 -18.77 -65.75
N ASN A 18 7.32 -17.56 -66.23
CA ASN A 18 7.60 -17.22 -67.62
C ASN A 18 8.35 -15.89 -67.65
N GLY A 19 9.61 -15.97 -68.08
CA GLY A 19 10.49 -14.84 -68.25
C GLY A 19 10.05 -13.96 -69.40
N THR A 20 10.12 -12.65 -69.20
CA THR A 20 11.02 -11.77 -69.95
C THR A 20 10.88 -10.34 -69.42
N ASN A 21 11.94 -9.93 -68.73
CA ASN A 21 12.54 -8.60 -68.73
C ASN A 21 11.87 -7.43 -67.97
N LEU A 22 12.74 -6.77 -67.20
CA LEU A 22 12.65 -5.43 -66.58
C LEU A 22 11.78 -5.28 -65.33
N MET A 23 12.30 -5.84 -64.24
CA MET A 23 12.42 -5.31 -62.87
C MET A 23 11.65 -3.99 -62.59
N VAL A 24 10.40 -4.12 -62.17
CA VAL A 24 9.69 -3.09 -61.41
C VAL A 24 9.29 -3.68 -60.07
N SER A 25 9.74 -3.03 -59.00
CA SER A 25 9.15 -3.01 -57.66
C SER A 25 9.08 -4.33 -56.89
N CYS A 26 9.78 -4.39 -55.75
CA CYS A 26 9.14 -4.34 -54.43
C CYS A 26 10.17 -4.54 -53.29
N TYR A 27 10.12 -3.60 -52.34
CA TYR A 27 10.51 -3.76 -50.93
C TYR A 27 11.99 -3.75 -50.55
N GLU A 28 12.52 -2.54 -50.33
CA GLU A 28 12.85 -2.03 -48.99
C GLU A 28 12.57 -0.52 -49.01
N PRO A 29 11.89 0.06 -48.00
CA PRO A 29 12.39 0.05 -46.65
C PRO A 29 11.32 -0.32 -45.61
N TYR A 30 11.76 -0.88 -44.48
CA TYR A 30 11.08 -0.71 -43.21
C TYR A 30 11.04 0.80 -42.93
N THR A 31 10.04 1.47 -43.48
CA THR A 31 9.65 2.81 -43.09
C THR A 31 9.36 2.72 -41.60
N ALA A 32 10.18 3.40 -40.82
CA ALA A 32 10.00 3.61 -39.41
C ALA A 32 8.52 3.79 -39.12
N CYS A 33 7.91 2.83 -38.41
CA CYS A 33 6.65 3.09 -37.75
C CYS A 33 6.86 4.39 -36.97
N PRO A 34 6.07 5.45 -37.22
CA PRO A 34 6.15 6.64 -36.40
C PRO A 34 5.83 6.16 -34.98
N MET A 35 6.88 6.06 -34.16
CA MET A 35 6.80 5.81 -32.74
C MET A 35 5.77 6.80 -32.24
N THR A 36 4.56 6.31 -32.00
CA THR A 36 3.49 7.15 -31.48
C THR A 36 4.04 7.63 -30.15
N ALA A 37 4.24 8.94 -30.04
CA ALA A 37 4.72 9.53 -28.81
C ALA A 37 3.75 9.14 -27.70
N VAL A 38 4.10 8.13 -26.92
CA VAL A 38 3.42 7.81 -25.68
C VAL A 38 3.64 9.03 -24.82
N ARG A 39 2.60 9.85 -24.68
CA ARG A 39 2.56 10.91 -23.67
C ARG A 39 2.84 10.22 -22.34
N MET A 40 4.08 10.37 -21.84
CA MET A 40 4.43 10.08 -20.47
C MET A 40 3.43 10.87 -19.63
N ALA A 41 2.51 10.18 -18.96
CA ALA A 41 1.52 10.84 -18.12
C ALA A 41 2.26 11.59 -17.02
N GLU A 42 2.28 12.92 -17.11
CA GLU A 42 2.77 13.80 -16.05
C GLU A 42 2.08 13.40 -14.74
N GLY A 43 2.87 13.16 -13.69
CA GLY A 43 2.39 12.66 -12.41
C GLY A 43 1.23 13.48 -11.86
N GLY A 44 0.02 12.96 -11.97
CA GLY A 44 -1.20 13.63 -11.54
C GLY A 44 -1.18 13.90 -10.03
N LYS A 45 -1.52 15.13 -9.63
CA LYS A 45 -1.70 15.49 -8.22
C LYS A 45 -2.75 14.57 -7.59
N MET A 46 -2.36 13.83 -6.54
CA MET A 46 -3.27 12.94 -5.82
C MET A 46 -4.42 13.76 -5.21
N GLN A 47 -5.65 13.47 -5.65
CA GLN A 47 -6.83 14.16 -5.14
C GLN A 47 -7.07 13.84 -3.66
N LYS A 48 -7.44 14.87 -2.88
CA LYS A 48 -7.81 14.68 -1.47
C LYS A 48 -9.05 13.79 -1.38
N ARG A 49 -8.89 12.61 -0.79
CA ARG A 49 -9.95 11.63 -0.56
C ARG A 49 -10.78 12.04 0.66
N ALA A 50 -12.06 11.65 0.68
CA ALA A 50 -13.00 11.88 1.77
C ALA A 50 -13.06 13.37 2.20
N LYS A 51 -13.82 14.18 1.48
CA LYS A 51 -13.88 15.63 1.74
C LYS A 51 -14.79 16.01 2.92
N TRP A 52 -15.62 15.09 3.40
CA TRP A 52 -16.55 15.30 4.50
C TRP A 52 -15.88 15.22 5.89
N THR A 53 -16.44 15.93 6.87
CA THR A 53 -15.99 15.95 8.27
C THR A 53 -16.57 14.76 9.07
N ASN A 54 -16.03 14.50 10.28
CA ASN A 54 -16.61 13.48 11.16
C ASN A 54 -17.99 13.90 11.69
N GLU A 55 -18.21 15.20 11.85
CA GLU A 55 -19.50 15.76 12.31
C GLU A 55 -20.58 15.57 11.24
N GLU A 56 -20.27 15.89 9.98
CA GLU A 56 -21.20 15.73 8.84
C GLU A 56 -21.67 14.28 8.69
N ILE A 57 -20.76 13.31 8.82
CA ILE A 57 -21.14 11.90 8.73
C ILE A 57 -21.95 11.45 9.95
N GLN A 58 -21.65 11.93 11.16
CA GLN A 58 -22.43 11.61 12.35
C GLN A 58 -23.85 12.18 12.28
N LEU A 59 -23.99 13.43 11.84
CA LEU A 59 -25.30 14.06 11.63
C LEU A 59 -26.10 13.34 10.55
N ALA A 60 -25.47 13.00 9.42
CA ALA A 60 -26.12 12.23 8.36
C ALA A 60 -26.59 10.85 8.86
N LEU A 61 -25.77 10.16 9.64
CA LEU A 61 -26.14 8.87 10.23
C LEU A 61 -27.27 9.00 11.24
N PHE A 62 -27.26 10.06 12.06
CA PHE A 62 -28.33 10.35 13.00
C PHE A 62 -29.67 10.52 12.27
N GLN A 63 -29.73 11.37 11.23
CA GLN A 63 -30.94 11.63 10.45
C GLN A 63 -31.47 10.36 9.74
N VAL A 64 -30.58 9.52 9.22
CA VAL A 64 -30.97 8.25 8.58
C VAL A 64 -31.48 7.25 9.62
N THR A 65 -30.89 7.22 10.81
CA THR A 65 -31.29 6.32 11.90
C THR A 65 -32.62 6.75 12.53
N SER A 66 -32.84 8.05 12.69
CA SER A 66 -34.12 8.62 13.16
C SER A 66 -35.24 8.56 12.11
N SER A 67 -35.00 7.92 10.96
CA SER A 67 -35.95 7.81 9.83
C SER A 67 -36.48 9.15 9.29
N THR A 68 -35.78 10.26 9.55
CA THR A 68 -36.17 11.60 9.05
C THR A 68 -35.80 11.81 7.59
N MET A 69 -34.68 11.22 7.13
CA MET A 69 -34.21 11.34 5.74
C MET A 69 -33.76 10.00 5.18
N GLY A 70 -33.98 9.79 3.87
CA GLY A 70 -33.44 8.63 3.17
C GLY A 70 -31.93 8.76 2.90
N LEU A 71 -31.24 7.64 2.70
CA LEU A 71 -29.78 7.60 2.43
C LEU A 71 -29.32 8.53 1.30
N ARG A 72 -30.09 8.62 0.21
CA ARG A 72 -29.77 9.48 -0.95
C ARG A 72 -29.97 10.96 -0.65
N GLU A 73 -30.95 11.28 0.18
CA GLU A 73 -31.26 12.64 0.61
C GLU A 73 -30.20 13.13 1.58
N ALA A 74 -29.87 12.33 2.60
CA ALA A 74 -28.77 12.60 3.52
C ALA A 74 -27.44 12.79 2.77
N SER A 75 -27.18 12.01 1.73
CA SER A 75 -25.98 12.17 0.90
C SER A 75 -25.91 13.53 0.20
N ARG A 76 -27.04 14.05 -0.28
CA ARG A 76 -27.11 15.38 -0.92
C ARG A 76 -27.00 16.50 0.11
N ALA A 77 -27.63 16.36 1.27
CA ALA A 77 -27.65 17.37 2.32
C ALA A 77 -26.26 17.56 2.97
N TYR A 78 -25.57 16.46 3.27
CA TYR A 78 -24.30 16.47 4.01
C TYR A 78 -23.06 16.25 3.12
N GLY A 79 -23.22 16.05 1.81
CA GLY A 79 -22.10 15.82 0.88
C GLY A 79 -21.33 14.50 1.11
N VAL A 80 -21.85 13.61 1.95
CA VAL A 80 -21.26 12.29 2.22
C VAL A 80 -21.80 11.28 1.20
N PRO A 81 -20.97 10.53 0.47
CA PRO A 81 -21.46 9.54 -0.48
C PRO A 81 -22.33 8.47 0.17
N VAL A 82 -23.41 8.07 -0.51
CA VAL A 82 -24.34 7.01 -0.07
C VAL A 82 -23.60 5.73 0.34
N SER A 83 -22.59 5.32 -0.42
CA SER A 83 -21.78 4.13 -0.13
C SER A 83 -21.06 4.22 1.21
N THR A 84 -20.63 5.43 1.60
CA THR A 84 -19.98 5.66 2.89
C THR A 84 -21.01 5.56 4.01
N LEU A 85 -22.16 6.24 3.90
CA LEU A 85 -23.23 6.15 4.89
C LEU A 85 -23.69 4.69 5.09
N LYS A 86 -23.92 3.97 3.99
CA LYS A 86 -24.29 2.56 4.02
C LYS A 86 -23.23 1.70 4.73
N ARG A 87 -21.94 1.87 4.39
CA ARG A 87 -20.84 1.14 5.04
C ARG A 87 -20.79 1.36 6.55
N HIS A 88 -21.14 2.56 7.01
CA HIS A 88 -21.23 2.88 8.43
C HIS A 88 -22.44 2.22 9.10
N LEU A 89 -23.62 2.21 8.46
CA LEU A 89 -24.82 1.51 8.96
C LEU A 89 -24.60 -0.01 9.03
N ASP A 90 -23.94 -0.58 8.02
CA ASP A 90 -23.61 -2.00 7.95
C ASP A 90 -22.48 -2.38 8.95
N LYS A 91 -21.98 -1.44 9.76
CA LYS A 91 -20.87 -1.61 10.73
C LYS A 91 -19.61 -2.25 10.13
N GLN A 92 -19.39 -2.06 8.82
CA GLN A 92 -18.23 -2.61 8.11
C GLN A 92 -16.93 -1.83 8.36
N ASN A 93 -16.98 -0.76 9.16
CA ASN A 93 -15.84 0.08 9.47
C ASN A 93 -15.12 -0.35 10.76
N LYS A 94 -14.55 -1.56 10.76
CA LYS A 94 -13.94 -2.21 11.95
C LYS A 94 -12.76 -1.44 12.56
N PHE A 95 -12.04 -0.65 11.77
CA PHE A 95 -10.78 -0.01 12.17
C PHE A 95 -10.89 1.48 12.49
N ALA A 96 -12.01 2.13 12.16
CA ALA A 96 -12.21 3.56 12.40
C ALA A 96 -13.08 3.76 13.64
N ILE A 97 -12.48 3.67 14.83
CA ILE A 97 -13.17 3.95 16.10
C ILE A 97 -13.04 5.45 16.38
N GLY A 98 -14.16 6.17 16.36
CA GLY A 98 -14.25 7.60 16.72
C GLY A 98 -13.67 8.59 15.70
N LYS A 99 -12.54 8.27 15.05
CA LYS A 99 -11.92 9.10 14.02
C LYS A 99 -11.81 8.36 12.70
N ARG A 100 -12.02 9.11 11.60
CA ARG A 100 -11.77 8.62 10.25
C ARG A 100 -10.29 8.25 10.05
N GLN A 101 -10.01 6.95 9.95
CA GLN A 101 -8.72 6.43 9.53
C GLN A 101 -8.76 6.05 8.06
N LEU A 102 -7.84 6.61 7.26
CA LEU A 102 -7.68 6.27 5.85
C LEU A 102 -6.37 5.49 5.65
N GLY A 103 -6.44 4.43 4.86
CA GLY A 103 -5.28 3.57 4.60
C GLY A 103 -5.24 2.33 5.49
N ARG A 104 -4.13 1.59 5.40
CA ARG A 104 -3.90 0.38 6.19
C ARG A 104 -3.67 0.76 7.66
N PRO A 105 -4.28 0.05 8.63
CA PRO A 105 -3.99 0.27 10.04
C PRO A 105 -2.51 -0.02 10.34
N THR A 106 -2.03 0.52 11.46
CA THR A 106 -0.73 0.19 12.02
C THR A 106 -0.69 -1.27 12.44
N ILE A 107 0.51 -1.84 12.49
CA ILE A 107 0.72 -3.23 12.91
C ILE A 107 0.69 -3.32 14.44
N PHE A 108 1.29 -2.32 15.10
CA PHE A 108 1.25 -2.16 16.55
C PHE A 108 -0.02 -1.42 16.97
N THR A 109 -0.58 -1.83 18.12
CA THR A 109 -1.57 -1.02 18.84
C THR A 109 -0.89 0.22 19.41
N THR A 110 -1.68 1.20 19.86
CA THR A 110 -1.14 2.43 20.44
C THR A 110 -0.24 2.11 21.64
N GLU A 111 -0.67 1.17 22.49
CA GLU A 111 0.06 0.78 23.70
C GLU A 111 1.40 0.13 23.37
N MET A 112 1.40 -0.80 22.40
CA MET A 112 2.61 -1.46 21.93
C MET A 112 3.57 -0.48 21.23
N GLU A 113 3.02 0.49 20.49
CA GLU A 113 3.81 1.50 19.81
C GLU A 113 4.48 2.46 20.80
N ASP A 114 3.78 2.82 21.88
CA ASP A 114 4.30 3.63 22.98
C ASP A 114 5.38 2.90 23.78
N GLU A 115 5.19 1.61 24.07
CA GLU A 115 6.22 0.77 24.71
C GLU A 115 7.49 0.68 23.86
N PHE A 116 7.32 0.43 22.56
CA PHE A 116 8.41 0.36 21.60
C PHE A 116 9.15 1.71 21.50
N ALA A 117 8.42 2.83 21.48
CA ALA A 117 8.99 4.17 21.48
C ALA A 117 9.75 4.48 22.78
N HIS A 118 9.19 4.10 23.93
CA HIS A 118 9.82 4.28 25.24
C HIS A 118 11.15 3.55 25.32
N HIS A 119 11.21 2.31 24.84
CA HIS A 119 12.45 1.55 24.79
C HIS A 119 13.54 2.25 23.96
N ILE A 120 13.20 2.77 22.78
CA ILE A 120 14.15 3.49 21.92
C ILE A 120 14.68 4.74 22.63
N LEU A 121 13.82 5.50 23.30
CA LEU A 121 14.22 6.70 24.05
C LEU A 121 15.09 6.37 25.27
N GLN A 122 14.77 5.29 25.98
CA GLN A 122 15.60 4.82 27.10
C GLN A 122 17.01 4.46 26.61
N MET A 123 17.12 3.79 25.47
CA MET A 123 18.41 3.48 24.87
C MET A 123 19.15 4.74 24.42
N GLU A 124 18.46 5.72 23.83
CA GLU A 124 19.06 7.01 23.47
C GLU A 124 19.62 7.75 24.70
N SER A 125 18.92 7.69 25.84
CA SER A 125 19.39 8.29 27.10
C SER A 125 20.70 7.70 27.64
N MET A 126 20.96 6.43 27.31
CA MET A 126 22.19 5.71 27.64
C MET A 126 23.26 5.85 26.56
N CYS A 127 23.12 6.83 25.65
CA CYS A 127 23.99 7.08 24.50
C CYS A 127 24.01 5.95 23.46
N PHE A 128 23.01 5.05 23.46
CA PHE A 128 22.83 4.02 22.44
C PHE A 128 21.86 4.51 21.37
N GLY A 129 22.40 5.01 20.27
CA GLY A 129 21.59 5.45 19.11
C GLY A 129 21.09 4.28 18.26
N TYR A 130 19.81 4.30 17.88
CA TYR A 130 19.27 3.38 16.88
C TYR A 130 19.61 3.82 15.46
N THR A 131 20.23 2.92 14.70
CA THR A 131 20.29 3.06 13.23
C THR A 131 18.94 2.66 12.63
N ARG A 132 18.58 3.23 11.46
CA ARG A 132 17.35 2.86 10.73
C ARG A 132 17.17 1.34 10.58
N LYS A 133 18.24 0.65 10.20
CA LYS A 133 18.24 -0.81 10.01
C LYS A 133 17.94 -1.57 11.30
N SER A 134 18.60 -1.20 12.39
CA SER A 134 18.44 -1.90 13.66
C SER A 134 17.05 -1.65 14.26
N CYS A 135 16.51 -0.45 14.13
CA CYS A 135 15.13 -0.15 14.50
C CYS A 135 14.12 -1.00 13.69
N MET A 136 14.34 -1.15 12.38
CA MET A 136 13.47 -1.99 11.54
C MET A 136 13.58 -3.49 11.86
N GLN A 137 14.76 -3.98 12.26
CA GLN A 137 14.95 -5.36 12.71
C GLN A 137 14.28 -5.59 14.06
N LEU A 138 14.47 -4.67 15.01
CA LEU A 138 13.82 -4.73 16.31
C LEU A 138 12.29 -4.75 16.18
N ALA A 139 11.73 -3.91 15.30
CA ALA A 139 10.30 -3.91 15.03
C ALA A 139 9.78 -5.24 14.46
N TYR A 140 10.58 -5.92 13.64
CA TYR A 140 10.23 -7.26 13.14
C TYR A 140 10.20 -8.28 14.28
N GLU A 141 11.27 -8.32 15.08
CA GLU A 141 11.38 -9.26 16.21
C GLU A 141 10.30 -9.04 17.26
N PHE A 142 10.01 -7.78 17.59
CA PHE A 142 8.94 -7.39 18.50
C PHE A 142 7.56 -7.86 18.00
N ALA A 143 7.31 -7.75 16.69
CA ALA A 143 6.07 -8.20 16.09
C ALA A 143 5.92 -9.73 16.10
N GLU A 144 6.99 -10.47 15.80
CA GLU A 144 7.00 -11.94 15.82
C GLU A 144 6.80 -12.48 17.25
N ARG A 145 7.46 -11.88 18.27
CA ARG A 145 7.31 -12.32 19.67
C ARG A 145 5.90 -12.09 20.22
N ASN A 146 5.31 -10.96 19.88
CA ASN A 146 3.92 -10.66 20.23
C ASN A 146 2.89 -11.43 19.38
N GLY A 147 3.32 -12.32 18.47
CA GLY A 147 2.42 -13.12 17.64
C GLY A 147 1.56 -12.29 16.68
N LEU A 148 2.04 -11.10 16.29
CA LEU A 148 1.28 -10.19 15.44
C LEU A 148 1.36 -10.61 13.97
N GLN A 149 0.22 -10.60 13.27
CA GLN A 149 0.21 -10.77 11.82
C GLN A 149 0.72 -9.50 11.13
N HIS A 150 1.88 -9.59 10.48
CA HIS A 150 2.53 -8.44 9.83
C HIS A 150 2.95 -8.73 8.38
N PRO A 151 3.00 -7.72 7.50
CA PRO A 151 3.47 -7.84 6.12
C PRO A 151 5.00 -7.63 5.99
N PHE A 152 5.74 -7.68 7.11
CA PHE A 152 7.19 -7.47 7.09
C PHE A 152 7.90 -8.56 6.29
N ASN A 153 9.10 -8.24 5.82
CA ASN A 153 9.87 -9.17 5.01
C ASN A 153 10.51 -10.23 5.93
N GLN A 154 10.05 -11.47 5.80
CA GLN A 154 10.53 -12.62 6.59
C GLN A 154 11.94 -13.07 6.20
N GLU A 155 12.34 -12.93 4.94
CA GLU A 155 13.69 -13.30 4.48
C GLU A 155 14.75 -12.37 5.08
N LYS A 156 14.46 -11.06 5.09
CA LYS A 156 15.35 -10.03 5.62
C LYS A 156 15.20 -9.82 7.13
N LYS A 157 14.17 -10.40 7.74
CA LYS A 157 13.79 -10.22 9.15
C LYS A 157 13.77 -8.74 9.55
N SER A 158 13.09 -7.93 8.76
CA SER A 158 13.11 -6.47 8.92
C SER A 158 11.80 -5.83 8.47
N ALA A 159 11.38 -4.79 9.20
CA ALA A 159 10.32 -3.90 8.78
C ALA A 159 10.69 -3.08 7.53
N GLY A 160 9.67 -2.59 6.82
CA GLY A 160 9.87 -1.77 5.61
C GLY A 160 10.22 -0.31 5.93
N ASN A 161 10.90 0.36 4.99
CA ASN A 161 11.23 1.79 5.11
C ASN A 161 9.99 2.68 5.31
N ASP A 162 8.88 2.35 4.66
CA ASP A 162 7.62 3.07 4.83
C ASP A 162 7.07 2.95 6.25
N TRP A 163 7.20 1.78 6.87
CA TRP A 163 6.79 1.58 8.25
C TRP A 163 7.60 2.49 9.18
N LEU A 164 8.94 2.47 9.05
CA LEU A 164 9.82 3.33 9.85
C LEU A 164 9.50 4.81 9.67
N ARG A 165 9.29 5.25 8.42
CA ARG A 165 8.93 6.65 8.13
C ARG A 165 7.61 7.05 8.80
N LEU A 166 6.61 6.17 8.78
CA LEU A 166 5.31 6.43 9.40
C LEU A 166 5.40 6.41 10.93
N PHE A 167 6.21 5.52 11.51
CA PHE A 167 6.49 5.44 12.94
C PHE A 167 7.14 6.73 13.46
N LEU A 168 8.23 7.19 12.85
CA LEU A 168 8.90 8.44 13.25
C LEU A 168 8.00 9.68 13.09
N ARG A 169 7.05 9.64 12.14
CA ARG A 169 6.08 10.73 11.99
C ARG A 169 5.07 10.77 13.15
N ARG A 170 4.79 9.62 13.77
CA ARG A 170 3.93 9.53 14.98
C ARG A 170 4.70 9.87 16.25
N HIS A 171 5.99 9.55 16.30
CA HIS A 171 6.88 9.82 17.44
C HIS A 171 8.02 10.77 17.02
N PRO A 172 7.75 12.08 16.93
CA PRO A 172 8.74 13.07 16.50
C PRO A 172 9.89 13.26 17.50
N ASP A 173 9.71 12.81 18.75
CA ASP A 173 10.72 12.90 19.81
C ASP A 173 11.91 11.95 19.58
N ILE A 174 11.71 10.90 18.77
CA ILE A 174 12.75 9.91 18.47
C ILE A 174 13.67 10.45 17.38
N THR A 175 14.97 10.58 17.71
CA THR A 175 15.98 10.94 16.72
C THR A 175 16.82 9.72 16.34
N ILE A 176 16.85 9.39 15.05
CA ILE A 176 17.74 8.33 14.55
C ILE A 176 19.15 8.89 14.44
N ARG A 177 20.08 8.34 15.23
CA ARG A 177 21.49 8.71 15.23
C ARG A 177 22.35 7.46 15.02
N GLN A 178 23.57 7.66 14.51
CA GLN A 178 24.55 6.58 14.54
C GLN A 178 24.97 6.35 15.99
N PRO A 179 25.02 5.08 16.46
CA PRO A 179 25.51 4.79 17.79
C PRO A 179 27.01 5.14 17.88
N GLU A 180 27.41 5.75 19.00
CA GLU A 180 28.81 5.90 19.34
C GLU A 180 29.44 4.51 19.57
N PRO A 181 30.70 4.28 19.17
CA PRO A 181 31.39 3.03 19.44
C PRO A 181 31.58 2.88 20.95
N THR A 182 30.76 2.01 21.55
CA THR A 182 30.78 1.70 22.97
C THR A 182 31.20 0.24 23.17
N SER A 183 31.79 -0.08 24.32
CA SER A 183 32.28 -1.44 24.63
C SER A 183 31.15 -2.46 24.91
N VAL A 184 29.90 -2.04 24.78
CA VAL A 184 28.69 -2.72 25.24
C VAL A 184 27.97 -3.28 24.03
N ASP A 185 27.70 -4.59 24.06
CA ASP A 185 27.07 -5.27 22.93
C ASP A 185 25.57 -4.94 22.84
N TRP A 186 25.22 -4.26 21.77
CA TRP A 186 23.86 -3.92 21.39
C TRP A 186 22.92 -5.12 21.34
N GLY A 187 23.43 -6.30 20.97
CA GLY A 187 22.65 -7.53 20.87
C GLY A 187 22.11 -8.03 22.21
N LEU A 188 22.75 -7.69 23.34
CA LEU A 188 22.31 -8.12 24.66
C LEU A 188 21.13 -7.27 25.18
N LEU A 189 21.20 -5.95 24.98
CA LEU A 189 20.15 -5.02 25.40
C LEU A 189 18.84 -5.25 24.63
N HIS A 190 18.94 -5.56 23.34
CA HIS A 190 17.79 -5.96 22.52
C HIS A 190 17.09 -7.22 23.03
N LYS A 191 17.87 -8.24 23.39
CA LYS A 191 17.32 -9.51 23.85
C LYS A 191 16.57 -9.35 25.17
N HIS A 192 17.07 -8.48 26.06
CA HIS A 192 16.43 -8.16 27.33
C HIS A 192 15.06 -7.52 27.12
N PHE A 193 14.99 -6.42 26.36
CA PHE A 193 13.71 -5.76 26.07
C PHE A 193 12.69 -6.71 25.47
N LEU A 194 13.09 -7.47 24.46
CA LEU A 194 12.21 -8.42 23.82
C LEU A 194 11.84 -9.63 24.71
N SER A 195 12.53 -9.86 25.82
CA SER A 195 12.18 -10.92 26.79
C SER A 195 11.16 -10.47 27.83
N GLU A 196 11.03 -9.17 28.01
CA GLU A 196 10.07 -8.53 28.93
C GLU A 196 8.76 -8.16 28.22
N ALA A 197 8.81 -8.02 26.89
CA ALA A 197 7.68 -7.84 25.98
C ALA A 197 7.11 -9.18 25.49
#